data_AF-A0A060BQ38-F1
#
_entry.id   AF-A0A060BQ38-F1
#
_cell.length_a   1.000
_cell.length_b   1.000
_cell.length_c   1.000
_cell.angle_alpha   90.00
_cell.angle_beta   90.00
_cell.angle_gamma   90.00
#
_symmetry.space_group_name_H-M   'P 1'
#
loop_
_entity.id
_entity.type
_entity.pdbx_description
1 polymer ?
#
loop_
_entity_poly.entity_id
_entity_poly.type
_entity_poly.pdbx_seq_one_letter_code
_entity_poly.pdbx_strand_id
1 'polypeptide(L)'
;MSGGDFSSLDPATAAVDAQYGSDVTWDYYKLIHGRSGVADNGKGAYSRVHYGFHYNNAFWSDACFCMTYGDGDGTTIGPLVALDITGHEMSHGVTANSGGLDLVRAKSGGLGT
;
A
#
# COMPACT_ATOMS: atom_id res chain seq x y z
N MET A 1 9.39 -6.01 23.46
CA MET A 1 8.97 -5.37 22.19
C MET A 1 7.51 -5.76 21.99
N SER A 2 6.58 -4.96 22.51
CA SER A 2 5.13 -5.25 22.43
C SER A 2 4.66 -4.97 21.01
N GLY A 3 3.94 -5.91 20.41
CA GLY A 3 3.37 -5.76 19.07
C GLY A 3 2.53 -4.49 18.99
N GLY A 4 2.84 -3.66 18.00
CA GLY A 4 2.04 -2.47 17.68
C GLY A 4 0.83 -2.93 16.88
N ASP A 5 -0.35 -2.78 17.47
CA ASP A 5 -1.58 -2.70 16.70
C ASP A 5 -1.53 -1.37 15.93
N PHE A 6 -1.21 -1.44 14.64
CA PHE A 6 -1.20 -0.29 13.72
C PHE A 6 -2.60 0.07 13.20
N SER A 7 -3.65 -0.32 13.92
CA SER A 7 -5.03 0.06 13.63
C SER A 7 -5.33 1.47 14.18
N SER A 8 -4.46 2.43 13.87
CA SER A 8 -4.76 3.83 14.15
C SER A 8 -5.97 4.23 13.31
N LEU A 9 -7.14 4.30 13.95
CA LEU A 9 -8.34 4.88 13.34
C LEU A 9 -8.20 6.40 13.13
N ASP A 10 -7.04 6.98 13.45
CA ASP A 10 -6.77 8.41 13.34
C ASP A 10 -6.25 8.74 11.92
N PRO A 11 -7.02 9.45 11.09
CA PRO A 11 -6.55 9.93 9.80
C PRO A 11 -5.27 10.78 9.92
N ALA A 12 -5.05 11.45 11.06
CA ALA A 12 -3.87 12.28 11.25
C ALA A 12 -2.55 11.48 11.16
N THR A 13 -2.56 10.18 11.44
CA THR A 13 -1.36 9.32 11.31
C THR A 13 -1.24 8.67 9.94
N ALA A 14 -2.26 8.78 9.08
CA ALA A 14 -2.35 8.03 7.83
C ALA A 14 -1.11 8.21 6.94
N ALA A 15 -0.62 9.44 6.79
CA ALA A 15 0.58 9.71 6.00
C ALA A 15 1.85 9.06 6.59
N VAL A 16 1.98 9.05 7.93
CA VAL A 16 3.12 8.46 8.63
C VAL A 16 3.08 6.94 8.51
N ASP A 17 1.91 6.34 8.69
CA ASP A 17 1.72 4.90 8.60
C ASP A 17 1.94 4.39 7.16
N ALA A 18 1.41 5.11 6.17
CA ALA A 18 1.64 4.80 4.75
C ALA A 18 3.13 4.91 4.37
N GLN A 19 3.85 5.92 4.89
CA GLN A 19 5.28 6.05 4.65
C GLN A 19 6.06 4.91 5.31
N TYR A 20 5.79 4.64 6.58
CA TYR A 20 6.43 3.56 7.32
C TYR A 20 6.19 2.20 6.66
N GLY A 21 4.94 1.91 6.26
CA GLY A 21 4.62 0.69 5.55
C GLY A 21 5.34 0.54 4.22
N SER A 22 5.50 1.66 3.49
CA SER A 22 6.21 1.68 2.21
C SER A 22 7.69 1.38 2.40
N ASP A 23 8.31 1.96 3.43
CA ASP A 23 9.73 1.76 3.73
C ASP A 23 10.02 0.33 4.20
N VAL A 24 9.18 -0.22 5.09
CA VAL A 24 9.33 -1.61 5.55
C VAL A 24 9.17 -2.60 4.38
N THR A 25 8.21 -2.35 3.49
CA THR A 25 7.98 -3.21 2.33
C THR A 25 9.11 -3.09 1.31
N TRP A 26 9.63 -1.88 1.08
CA TRP A 26 10.82 -1.66 0.27
C TRP A 26 12.01 -2.46 0.80
N ASP A 27 12.29 -2.35 2.09
CA ASP A 27 13.40 -3.05 2.73
C ASP A 27 13.23 -4.57 2.67
N TYR A 28 12.02 -5.09 2.83
CA TYR A 28 11.72 -6.50 2.62
C TYR A 28 12.12 -6.97 1.21
N TYR A 29 11.67 -6.26 0.16
CA TYR A 29 12.02 -6.63 -1.23
C TYR A 29 13.51 -6.52 -1.51
N LYS A 30 14.16 -5.48 -0.98
CA LYS A 30 15.59 -5.26 -1.18
C LYS A 30 16.44 -6.32 -0.48
N LEU A 31 16.14 -6.60 0.79
CA LEU A 31 16.97 -7.48 1.63
C LEU A 31 16.73 -8.96 1.32
N ILE A 32 15.48 -9.36 1.05
CA ILE A 32 15.12 -10.77 0.87
C ILE A 32 15.20 -11.19 -0.59
N HIS A 33 14.79 -10.32 -1.53
CA HIS A 33 14.66 -10.66 -2.95
C HIS A 33 15.71 -9.96 -3.83
N GLY A 34 16.54 -9.08 -3.26
CA GLY A 34 17.52 -8.29 -4.01
C GLY A 34 16.89 -7.27 -4.96
N ARG A 35 15.58 -7.02 -4.86
CA ARG A 35 14.84 -6.13 -5.75
C ARG A 35 14.90 -4.69 -5.24
N SER A 36 15.36 -3.76 -6.08
CA SER A 36 15.49 -2.35 -5.72
C SER A 36 14.26 -1.56 -6.19
N GLY A 37 13.19 -1.62 -5.39
CA GLY A 37 11.95 -0.89 -5.63
C GLY A 37 10.95 -1.60 -6.54
N VAL A 38 9.79 -0.97 -6.74
CA VAL A 38 8.65 -1.60 -7.42
C VAL A 38 8.99 -1.98 -8.85
N ALA A 39 9.74 -1.15 -9.58
CA ALA A 39 10.18 -1.41 -10.96
C ALA A 39 11.64 -1.91 -11.05
N ASP A 40 12.23 -2.33 -9.93
CA ASP A 40 13.61 -2.80 -9.84
C ASP A 40 14.67 -1.83 -10.43
N ASN A 41 14.41 -0.53 -10.29
CA ASN A 41 15.23 0.54 -10.88
C ASN A 41 15.78 1.51 -9.84
N GLY A 42 15.68 1.17 -8.55
CA GLY A 42 16.13 2.00 -7.43
C GLY A 42 15.29 3.25 -7.17
N LYS A 43 14.10 3.37 -7.76
CA LYS A 43 13.18 4.50 -7.52
C LYS A 43 11.99 4.08 -6.67
N GLY A 44 11.66 4.92 -5.68
CA GLY A 44 10.48 4.81 -4.85
C GLY A 44 9.17 5.03 -5.63
N ALA A 45 8.09 4.48 -5.08
CA ALA A 45 6.73 4.85 -5.47
C ALA A 45 6.17 5.87 -4.48
N TYR A 46 5.16 6.65 -4.89
CA TYR A 46 4.53 7.64 -4.01
C TYR A 46 3.31 7.04 -3.30
N SER A 47 3.02 7.56 -2.12
CA SER A 47 1.82 7.22 -1.33
C SER A 47 0.87 8.41 -1.28
N ARG A 48 -0.42 8.17 -1.50
CA ARG A 48 -1.51 9.15 -1.37
C ARG A 48 -2.46 8.70 -0.29
N VAL A 49 -2.67 9.52 0.72
CA VAL A 49 -3.66 9.29 1.79
C VAL A 49 -4.82 10.27 1.65
N HIS A 50 -5.89 10.09 2.43
CA HIS A 50 -7.10 10.90 2.34
C HIS A 50 -7.74 10.90 0.95
N TYR A 51 -7.68 9.76 0.26
CA TYR A 51 -8.25 9.65 -1.07
C TYR A 51 -9.76 9.50 -1.01
N GLY A 52 -10.47 10.44 -1.63
CA GLY A 52 -11.93 10.45 -1.67
C GLY A 52 -12.55 10.84 -0.32
N PHE A 53 -13.86 10.60 -0.21
CA PHE A 53 -14.64 10.85 1.01
C PHE A 53 -15.31 9.54 1.43
N HIS A 54 -15.08 9.11 2.67
CA HIS A 54 -15.51 7.79 3.17
C HIS A 54 -15.14 6.63 2.23
N TYR A 55 -13.94 6.69 1.68
CA TYR A 55 -13.49 5.72 0.70
C TYR A 55 -12.93 4.48 1.41
N ASN A 56 -13.70 3.39 1.35
CA ASN A 56 -13.39 2.12 1.99
C ASN A 56 -12.47 1.25 1.13
N ASN A 57 -11.37 1.79 0.60
CA ASN A 57 -10.45 1.01 -0.21
C ASN A 57 -9.03 1.59 -0.27
N ALA A 58 -8.07 0.74 -0.60
CA ALA A 58 -6.69 1.07 -0.94
C ALA A 58 -6.32 0.37 -2.25
N PHE A 59 -5.42 0.96 -3.04
CA PHE A 59 -4.99 0.36 -4.32
C PHE A 59 -3.63 0.84 -4.80
N TRP A 60 -2.93 -0.01 -5.53
CA TRP A 60 -1.84 0.36 -6.45
C TRP A 60 -2.36 0.81 -7.82
N SER A 61 -1.71 1.81 -8.42
CA SER A 61 -1.95 2.23 -9.80
C SER A 61 -0.65 2.42 -10.58
N ASP A 62 -0.49 1.65 -11.66
CA ASP A 62 0.63 1.80 -12.60
C ASP A 62 0.62 3.16 -13.30
N ALA A 63 -0.57 3.74 -13.53
CA ALA A 63 -0.71 5.00 -14.25
C ALA A 63 -0.08 6.19 -13.52
N CYS A 64 -0.11 6.17 -12.17
CA CYS A 64 0.57 7.16 -11.34
C CYS A 64 1.84 6.62 -10.67
N PHE A 65 2.13 5.32 -10.81
CA PHE A 65 3.16 4.59 -10.08
C PHE A 65 3.08 4.87 -8.56
N CYS A 66 1.88 4.70 -8.01
CA CYS A 66 1.56 5.14 -6.66
C CYS A 66 0.58 4.21 -5.93
N MET A 67 0.73 4.15 -4.60
CA MET A 67 -0.25 3.56 -3.69
C MET A 67 -1.22 4.64 -3.24
N THR A 68 -2.49 4.31 -3.14
CA THR A 68 -3.56 5.23 -2.75
C THR A 68 -4.40 4.61 -1.65
N TYR A 69 -4.67 5.36 -0.60
CA TYR A 69 -5.35 4.93 0.61
C TYR A 69 -6.54 5.86 0.91
N GLY A 70 -7.72 5.28 1.07
CA GLY A 70 -8.86 5.97 1.66
C GLY A 70 -8.83 5.96 3.18
N ASP A 71 -9.56 6.90 3.79
CA ASP A 71 -9.69 7.00 5.26
C ASP A 71 -10.74 6.05 5.84
N GLY A 72 -11.48 5.35 4.97
CA GLY A 72 -12.64 4.57 5.38
C GLY A 72 -13.83 5.44 5.83
N ASP A 73 -14.90 4.80 6.24
CA ASP A 73 -16.13 5.45 6.68
C ASP A 73 -16.04 6.01 8.11
N GLY A 74 -14.95 5.74 8.82
CA GLY A 74 -14.71 6.20 10.20
C GLY A 74 -15.58 5.52 11.25
N THR A 75 -16.33 4.47 10.87
CA THR A 75 -17.24 3.72 11.76
C THR A 75 -16.94 2.23 11.78
N THR A 76 -16.85 1.61 10.60
CA THR A 76 -16.57 0.18 10.40
C THR A 76 -15.19 0.00 9.79
N ILE A 77 -14.77 0.94 8.95
CA ILE A 77 -13.48 0.91 8.26
C ILE A 77 -12.75 2.21 8.57
N GLY A 78 -11.55 2.11 9.13
CA GLY A 78 -10.65 3.23 9.36
C GLY A 78 -9.64 3.41 8.22
N PRO A 79 -8.63 4.28 8.39
CA PRO A 79 -7.60 4.52 7.39
C PRO A 79 -6.91 3.21 6.96
N LEU A 80 -6.93 2.93 5.66
CA LEU A 80 -6.40 1.69 5.09
C LEU A 80 -4.88 1.71 4.89
N VAL A 81 -4.15 2.18 5.90
CA VAL A 81 -2.69 2.43 5.86
C VAL A 81 -1.87 1.43 6.66
N ALA A 82 -2.51 0.38 7.17
CA ALA A 82 -1.83 -0.66 7.93
C ALA A 82 -0.69 -1.30 7.12
N LEU A 83 0.32 -1.82 7.82
CA LEU A 83 1.52 -2.39 7.20
C LEU A 83 1.20 -3.51 6.21
N ASP A 84 0.22 -4.35 6.52
CA ASP A 84 -0.24 -5.44 5.64
C ASP A 84 -0.93 -4.91 4.37
N ILE A 85 -1.74 -3.86 4.47
CA ILE A 85 -2.38 -3.20 3.34
C ILE A 85 -1.32 -2.52 2.46
N THR A 86 -0.40 -1.77 3.05
CA THR A 86 0.69 -1.12 2.30
C THR A 86 1.57 -2.16 1.59
N GLY A 87 1.89 -3.26 2.27
CA GLY A 87 2.61 -4.38 1.69
C GLY A 87 1.86 -5.06 0.55
N HIS A 88 0.54 -5.27 0.71
CA HIS A 88 -0.34 -5.82 -0.30
C HIS A 88 -0.34 -4.98 -1.57
N GLU A 89 -0.55 -3.67 -1.43
CA GLU A 89 -0.64 -2.76 -2.57
C GLU A 89 0.71 -2.63 -3.30
N MET A 90 1.82 -2.46 -2.56
CA MET A 90 3.14 -2.39 -3.19
C MET A 90 3.49 -3.69 -3.93
N SER A 91 3.02 -4.84 -3.44
CA SER A 91 3.23 -6.15 -4.08
C SER A 91 2.47 -6.29 -5.42
N HIS A 92 1.32 -5.63 -5.58
CA HIS A 92 0.65 -5.55 -6.90
C HIS A 92 1.54 -4.86 -7.92
N GLY A 93 2.16 -3.74 -7.54
CA GLY A 93 3.11 -3.03 -8.40
C GLY A 93 4.32 -3.89 -8.76
N VAL A 94 4.89 -4.63 -7.79
CA VAL A 94 6.01 -5.54 -8.06
C VAL A 94 5.61 -6.61 -9.07
N THR A 95 4.41 -7.17 -8.93
CA THR A 95 3.88 -8.19 -9.85
C THR A 95 3.69 -7.63 -11.26
N ALA A 96 3.10 -6.44 -11.38
CA ALA A 96 2.92 -5.74 -12.66
C ALA A 96 4.27 -5.49 -13.36
N ASN A 97 5.31 -5.16 -12.60
CA ASN A 97 6.65 -4.87 -13.08
C ASN A 97 7.58 -6.10 -13.10
N SER A 98 7.05 -7.31 -13.00
CA SER A 98 7.83 -8.57 -13.09
C SER A 98 7.33 -9.49 -14.22
N GLY A 99 6.46 -8.98 -15.10
CA GLY A 99 5.90 -9.74 -16.23
C GLY A 99 4.62 -10.53 -15.91
N GLY A 100 4.01 -10.32 -14.74
CA GLY A 100 2.78 -11.01 -14.30
C GLY A 100 1.48 -10.38 -14.80
N LEU A 101 1.41 -10.01 -16.08
CA LEU A 101 0.37 -9.14 -16.67
C LEU A 101 -1.09 -9.64 -16.55
N ASP A 102 -1.35 -10.90 -16.19
CA ASP A 102 -2.71 -11.46 -16.17
C ASP A 102 -3.36 -11.62 -14.77
N LEU A 103 -2.59 -11.59 -13.66
CA LEU A 103 -3.17 -11.75 -12.30
C LEU A 103 -3.51 -10.42 -11.63
N VAL A 104 -2.86 -9.32 -12.02
CA VAL A 104 -2.90 -8.04 -11.29
C VAL A 104 -4.17 -7.24 -11.58
N ARG A 105 -4.67 -7.25 -12.83
CA ARG A 105 -5.86 -6.48 -13.24
C ARG A 105 -7.14 -6.89 -12.49
N ALA A 106 -7.22 -8.12 -11.98
CA ALA A 106 -8.38 -8.64 -11.27
C ALA A 106 -8.31 -8.45 -9.74
N LYS A 107 -7.11 -8.25 -9.17
CA LYS A 107 -6.90 -8.22 -7.71
C LYS A 107 -6.57 -6.84 -7.14
N SER A 108 -6.22 -5.86 -7.99
CA SER A 108 -6.09 -4.44 -7.61
C SER A 108 -7.44 -3.72 -7.42
N GLY A 109 -8.56 -4.45 -7.51
CA GLY A 109 -9.93 -3.93 -7.47
C GLY A 109 -10.58 -3.82 -6.09
N GLY A 110 -9.91 -4.20 -5.01
CA GLY A 110 -10.31 -3.80 -3.67
C GLY A 110 -10.25 -4.91 -2.62
N LEU A 111 -9.81 -4.51 -1.44
CA LEU A 111 -10.04 -5.25 -0.21
C LEU A 111 -11.55 -5.10 0.12
N GLY A 112 -12.36 -5.96 -0.47
CA GLY A 112 -13.77 -6.12 -0.11
C GLY A 112 -13.96 -7.40 0.68
N THR A 113 -13.98 -7.29 2.01
CA THR A 113 -14.73 -8.19 2.90
C THR A 113 -15.37 -7.38 4.00
#